data_AF-A0A4P9WGM3-F1
#
_entry.id   AF-A0A4P9WGM3-F1
#
_cell.length_a   1.000
_cell.length_b   1.000
_cell.length_c   1.000
_cell.angle_alpha   90.00
_cell.angle_beta   90.00
_cell.angle_gamma   90.00
#
_symmetry.space_group_name_H-M   'P 1'
#
loop_
_entity.id
_entity.type
_entity.pdbx_description
1 polymer ?
#
loop_
_entity_poly.entity_id
_entity_poly.type
_entity_poly.pdbx_seq_one_letter_code
_entity_poly.pdbx_strand_id
1 'polypeptide(L)'
;MNGNWNPWGQKPRHYVAFWKSVYNAVQAVPGAAGKVSFVWAPNISGGGYPWGGLGTAPFVNNGTDTPKTAANALNADEFTALDTNGDQILDAADDPYLPYWPGPQYVHWIGAS
;
A
#
# COMPACT_ATOMS: atom_id res chain seq x y z
N MET A 1 5.11 -2.07 -0.47
CA MET A 1 3.81 -1.41 -0.71
C MET A 1 3.24 -0.86 0.58
N ASN A 2 2.94 -1.72 1.57
CA ASN A 2 2.36 -1.33 2.85
C ASN A 2 3.40 -0.84 3.86
N GLY A 3 4.66 -1.28 3.75
CA GLY A 3 5.81 -0.66 4.43
C GLY A 3 6.18 0.72 3.87
N ASN A 4 6.86 1.53 4.67
CA ASN A 4 7.23 2.92 4.35
C ASN A 4 8.75 3.13 4.14
N TRP A 5 9.51 2.05 3.94
CA TRP A 5 10.96 2.05 3.69
C TRP A 5 11.38 2.60 2.32
N ASN A 6 10.41 2.87 1.45
CA ASN A 6 10.62 3.36 0.10
C ASN A 6 9.74 4.59 -0.16
N PRO A 7 10.12 5.51 -1.07
CA PRO A 7 9.33 6.70 -1.39
C PRO A 7 7.91 6.42 -1.94
N TRP A 8 7.68 5.21 -2.45
CA TRP A 8 6.38 4.70 -2.93
C TRP A 8 5.64 3.87 -1.87
N GLY A 9 6.18 3.76 -0.66
CA GLY A 9 5.54 3.09 0.47
C GLY A 9 4.30 3.84 0.96
N GLN A 10 3.36 3.10 1.51
CA GLN A 10 2.11 3.60 2.07
C GLN A 10 1.30 4.53 1.13
N LYS A 11 1.31 4.24 -0.19
CA LYS A 11 0.48 4.91 -1.20
C LYS A 11 -0.45 3.88 -1.87
N PRO A 12 -1.50 3.41 -1.17
CA PRO A 12 -2.35 2.31 -1.65
C PRO A 12 -2.99 2.56 -3.02
N ARG A 13 -3.50 3.76 -3.30
CA ARG A 13 -4.15 4.05 -4.58
C ARG A 13 -3.16 4.01 -5.73
N HIS A 14 -2.01 4.67 -5.56
CA HIS A 14 -0.95 4.63 -6.55
C HIS A 14 -0.43 3.20 -6.75
N TYR A 15 -0.22 2.45 -5.67
CA TYR A 15 0.24 1.07 -5.73
C TYR A 15 -0.74 0.18 -6.51
N VAL A 16 -2.04 0.22 -6.19
CA VAL A 16 -3.06 -0.60 -6.87
C VAL A 16 -3.17 -0.22 -8.35
N ALA A 17 -3.15 1.07 -8.68
CA ALA A 17 -3.19 1.53 -10.07
C ALA A 17 -1.96 1.03 -10.85
N PHE A 18 -0.77 1.16 -10.26
CA PHE A 18 0.48 0.70 -10.87
C PHE A 18 0.50 -0.82 -11.05
N TRP A 19 0.09 -1.58 -10.02
CA TRP A 19 -0.03 -3.05 -10.09
C TRP A 19 -0.90 -3.49 -11.26
N LYS A 20 -2.09 -2.92 -11.39
CA LYS A 20 -3.03 -3.24 -12.49
C LYS A 20 -2.45 -2.89 -13.86
N SER A 21 -1.74 -1.76 -13.96
CA SER A 21 -1.04 -1.36 -15.18
C SER A 21 0.02 -2.39 -15.59
N VAL A 22 0.88 -2.80 -14.66
CA VAL A 22 1.91 -3.82 -14.90
C VAL A 22 1.28 -5.16 -15.26
N TYR A 23 0.24 -5.59 -14.53
CA TYR A 23 -0.49 -6.81 -14.83
C TYR A 23 -1.02 -6.83 -16.26
N ASN A 24 -1.74 -5.77 -16.66
CA ASN A 24 -2.32 -5.67 -17.98
C ASN A 24 -1.25 -5.65 -19.07
N ALA A 25 -0.14 -4.92 -18.86
CA ALA A 25 0.97 -4.86 -19.80
C ALA A 25 1.62 -6.24 -20.00
N VAL A 26 1.84 -7.00 -18.92
CA VAL A 26 2.39 -8.35 -19.01
C VAL A 26 1.42 -9.31 -19.71
N GLN A 27 0.14 -9.28 -19.36
CA GLN A 27 -0.86 -10.15 -19.98
C GLN A 27 -1.09 -9.85 -21.47
N ALA A 28 -0.83 -8.62 -21.90
CA ALA A 28 -0.89 -8.25 -23.32
C ALA A 28 0.25 -8.84 -24.16
N VAL A 29 1.32 -9.34 -23.54
CA VAL A 29 2.44 -9.97 -24.27
C VAL A 29 2.00 -11.35 -24.81
N PRO A 30 2.11 -11.60 -26.12
CA PRO A 30 1.73 -12.89 -26.70
C PRO A 30 2.42 -14.08 -26.03
N GLY A 31 1.62 -15.00 -25.49
CA GLY A 31 2.10 -16.21 -24.83
C GLY A 31 2.61 -16.00 -23.40
N ALA A 32 2.42 -14.83 -22.78
CA ALA A 32 2.70 -14.62 -21.36
C ALA A 32 1.68 -15.32 -20.44
N ALA A 33 0.43 -15.45 -20.91
CA ALA A 33 -0.62 -16.19 -20.23
C ALA A 33 -0.14 -17.63 -19.92
N GLY A 34 -0.16 -18.00 -18.64
CA GLY A 34 0.31 -19.31 -18.16
C GLY A 34 1.82 -19.44 -17.93
N LYS A 35 2.62 -18.43 -18.28
CA LYS A 35 4.08 -18.41 -18.03
C LYS A 35 4.51 -17.45 -16.92
N VAL A 36 3.69 -16.44 -16.63
CA VAL A 36 3.95 -15.46 -15.59
C VAL A 36 2.83 -15.53 -14.54
N SER A 37 3.23 -15.61 -13.28
CA SER A 37 2.33 -15.49 -12.13
C SER A 37 2.61 -14.20 -11.38
N PHE A 38 1.56 -13.61 -10.82
CA PHE A 38 1.61 -12.40 -10.00
C PHE A 38 1.38 -12.79 -8.55
N VAL A 39 2.37 -12.53 -7.70
CA VAL A 39 2.33 -12.86 -6.28
C VAL A 39 2.21 -11.57 -5.46
N TRP A 40 1.08 -11.38 -4.79
CA TRP A 40 0.87 -10.25 -3.90
C TRP A 40 1.36 -10.61 -2.50
N ALA A 41 2.44 -9.97 -2.05
CA ALA A 41 3.14 -10.30 -0.81
C ALA A 41 3.33 -9.05 0.07
N PRO A 42 2.32 -8.67 0.89
CA PRO A 42 2.48 -7.62 1.90
C PRO A 42 3.54 -7.97 2.94
N ASN A 43 4.10 -6.95 3.59
CA ASN A 43 4.81 -7.13 4.86
C ASN A 43 3.79 -7.51 5.93
N ILE A 44 4.05 -8.56 6.70
CA ILE A 44 3.19 -8.99 7.82
C ILE A 44 3.19 -7.89 8.88
N SER A 45 2.01 -7.36 9.23
CA SER A 45 1.90 -6.25 10.20
C SER A 45 2.45 -6.63 11.56
N GLY A 46 2.06 -7.78 12.14
CA GLY A 46 2.58 -8.26 13.43
C GLY A 46 2.54 -7.24 14.59
N GLY A 47 1.71 -6.19 14.49
CA GLY A 47 1.67 -5.04 15.42
C GLY A 47 2.54 -3.83 15.03
N GLY A 48 3.30 -3.89 13.93
CA GLY A 48 4.15 -2.81 13.42
C GLY A 48 3.49 -1.86 12.42
N TYR A 49 2.20 -2.06 12.10
CA TYR A 49 1.44 -1.13 11.26
C TYR A 49 0.72 -0.07 12.10
N PRO A 50 0.71 1.20 11.69
CA PRO A 50 1.40 1.77 10.53
C PRO A 50 2.91 1.84 10.75
N TRP A 51 3.67 1.44 9.74
CA TRP A 51 5.12 1.36 9.81
C TRP A 51 5.75 2.74 10.06
N GLY A 52 6.81 2.76 10.89
CA GLY A 52 7.55 3.96 11.30
C GLY A 52 8.88 4.20 10.58
N GLY A 53 9.16 3.49 9.47
CA GLY A 53 10.35 3.70 8.62
C GLY A 53 10.38 5.05 7.89
N LEU A 54 11.24 5.18 6.87
CA LEU A 54 11.75 6.47 6.32
C LEU A 54 10.80 7.66 6.44
N GLY A 55 11.02 8.41 7.53
CA GLY A 55 10.72 9.82 7.68
C GLY A 55 9.35 10.25 7.21
N THR A 56 8.30 9.55 7.68
CA THR A 56 6.87 9.89 7.59
C THR A 56 6.12 9.59 6.31
N ALA A 57 6.62 8.89 5.29
CA ALA A 57 5.79 8.60 4.11
C ALA A 57 4.41 7.96 4.47
N PRO A 58 3.27 8.39 3.86
CA PRO A 58 3.03 9.51 2.93
C PRO A 58 2.61 10.83 3.62
N PHE A 59 3.11 11.10 4.82
CA PHE A 59 2.87 12.27 5.66
C PHE A 59 4.05 13.24 5.65
N VAL A 60 3.82 14.48 6.06
CA VAL A 60 4.84 15.51 6.26
C VAL A 60 5.75 15.14 7.44
N ASN A 61 7.07 15.20 7.21
CA ASN A 61 8.05 14.90 8.24
C ASN A 61 8.45 16.16 8.99
N ASN A 62 8.07 16.25 10.26
CA ASN A 62 8.47 17.35 11.13
C ASN A 62 9.56 16.94 12.14
N GLY A 63 10.28 15.83 11.90
CA GLY A 63 11.39 15.37 12.74
C GLY A 63 10.98 14.82 14.11
N THR A 64 9.67 14.59 14.34
CA THR A 64 9.09 14.04 15.57
C THR A 64 8.05 12.97 15.20
N ASP A 65 7.70 12.09 16.15
CA ASP A 65 6.56 11.17 16.03
C ASP A 65 5.23 11.95 16.01
N THR A 66 4.99 12.65 14.91
CA THR A 66 3.78 13.43 14.71
C THR A 66 2.65 12.45 14.39
N PRO A 67 1.47 12.56 15.02
CA PRO A 67 0.32 11.72 14.68
C PRO A 67 0.03 11.76 13.17
N LYS A 68 -0.18 10.60 12.56
CA LYS A 68 -0.46 10.47 11.13
C LYS A 68 -1.94 10.79 10.91
N THR A 69 -2.27 11.99 10.45
CA THR A 69 -3.65 12.47 10.32
C THR A 69 -3.91 13.05 8.93
N ALA A 70 -5.18 13.30 8.61
CA ALA A 70 -5.54 13.99 7.37
C ALA A 70 -4.81 15.33 7.21
N ALA A 71 -4.55 16.05 8.31
CA ALA A 71 -3.95 17.38 8.31
C ALA A 71 -2.47 17.39 7.90
N ASN A 72 -1.75 16.29 8.09
CA ASN A 72 -0.33 16.18 7.70
C ASN A 72 -0.08 15.14 6.60
N ALA A 73 -1.13 14.61 5.96
CA ALA A 73 -0.99 13.79 4.78
C ALA A 73 -0.47 14.61 3.58
N LEU A 74 0.47 14.07 2.82
CA LEU A 74 0.96 14.69 1.56
C LEU A 74 -0.06 14.55 0.42
N ASN A 75 -1.01 13.62 0.54
CA ASN A 75 -2.05 13.37 -0.45
C ASN A 75 -3.33 12.88 0.26
N ALA A 76 -4.42 13.63 0.10
CA ALA A 76 -5.69 13.35 0.77
C ALA A 76 -6.36 12.05 0.27
N ASP A 77 -6.22 11.70 -1.01
CA ASP A 77 -6.81 10.48 -1.56
C ASP A 77 -6.10 9.23 -1.06
N GLU A 78 -4.76 9.30 -0.94
CA GLU A 78 -3.97 8.21 -0.33
C GLU A 78 -4.31 8.07 1.15
N PHE A 79 -4.43 9.18 1.87
CA PHE A 79 -4.85 9.16 3.27
C PHE A 79 -6.23 8.52 3.46
N THR A 80 -7.21 8.94 2.68
CA THR A 80 -8.58 8.40 2.74
C THR A 80 -8.62 6.90 2.50
N ALA A 81 -7.68 6.36 1.70
CA ALA A 81 -7.57 4.93 1.49
C ALA A 81 -6.86 4.20 2.64
N LEU A 82 -5.99 4.88 3.40
CA LEU A 82 -5.29 4.34 4.57
C LEU A 82 -6.16 4.36 5.84
N ASP A 83 -6.98 5.39 6.01
CA ASP A 83 -7.96 5.58 7.09
C ASP A 83 -9.18 4.67 6.86
N THR A 84 -8.98 3.38 7.10
CA THR A 84 -9.97 2.32 6.87
C THR A 84 -11.07 2.29 7.93
N ASN A 85 -10.81 2.84 9.11
CA ASN A 85 -11.81 2.96 10.17
C ASN A 85 -12.57 4.31 10.13
N GLY A 86 -12.06 5.31 9.40
CA GLY A 86 -12.70 6.60 9.16
C GLY A 86 -12.57 7.61 10.29
N ASP A 87 -11.62 7.42 11.22
CA ASP A 87 -11.46 8.27 12.41
C ASP A 87 -10.51 9.47 12.19
N GLN A 88 -10.00 9.64 10.96
CA GLN A 88 -9.07 10.69 10.55
C GLN A 88 -7.67 10.57 11.15
N ILE A 89 -7.32 9.39 11.67
CA ILE A 89 -6.01 9.05 12.22
C ILE A 89 -5.57 7.72 11.61
N LEU A 90 -4.41 7.67 10.97
CA LEU A 90 -3.81 6.40 10.56
C LEU A 90 -3.08 5.78 11.76
N ASP A 91 -3.63 4.70 12.29
CA ASP A 91 -3.04 3.97 13.42
C ASP A 91 -3.24 2.45 13.33
N ALA A 92 -2.99 1.74 14.44
CA ALA A 92 -3.05 0.28 14.47
C ALA A 92 -4.48 -0.29 14.36
N ALA A 93 -5.51 0.55 14.44
CA ALA A 93 -6.90 0.18 14.19
C ALA A 93 -7.22 0.09 12.69
N ASP A 94 -6.32 0.56 11.82
CA ASP A 94 -6.48 0.45 10.38
C ASP A 94 -6.04 -0.89 9.81
N ASP A 95 -6.72 -1.33 8.75
CA ASP A 95 -6.38 -2.55 8.03
C ASP A 95 -5.07 -2.37 7.23
N PRO A 96 -4.00 -3.12 7.55
CA PRO A 96 -2.70 -2.96 6.92
C PRO A 96 -2.60 -3.53 5.49
N TYR A 97 -3.67 -4.16 5.01
CA TYR A 97 -3.69 -5.01 3.82
C TYR A 97 -4.74 -4.56 2.80
N LEU A 98 -5.97 -4.35 3.25
CA LEU A 98 -7.14 -4.07 2.41
C LEU A 98 -6.92 -2.90 1.44
N PRO A 99 -6.31 -1.75 1.85
CA PRO A 99 -6.06 -0.64 0.93
C PRO A 99 -5.16 -0.99 -0.25
N TYR A 100 -4.27 -1.97 -0.08
CA TYR A 100 -3.30 -2.38 -1.07
C TYR A 100 -3.76 -3.58 -1.91
N TRP A 101 -4.96 -4.11 -1.69
CA TRP A 101 -5.44 -5.27 -2.42
C TRP A 101 -5.86 -4.90 -3.85
N PRO A 102 -5.18 -5.39 -4.90
CA PRO A 102 -5.52 -5.01 -6.27
C PRO A 102 -6.79 -5.70 -6.79
N GLY A 103 -7.22 -6.79 -6.15
CA GLY A 103 -8.38 -7.60 -6.55
C GLY A 103 -7.98 -9.00 -7.02
N PRO A 104 -8.88 -9.99 -6.87
CA PRO A 104 -8.59 -11.39 -7.19
C PRO A 104 -8.25 -11.63 -8.66
N GLN A 105 -8.71 -10.79 -9.58
CA GLN A 105 -8.40 -10.90 -11.01
C GLN A 105 -6.97 -10.45 -11.38
N TYR A 106 -6.24 -9.84 -10.45
CA TYR A 106 -4.88 -9.33 -10.67
C TYR A 106 -3.82 -10.07 -9.86
N VAL A 107 -4.20 -11.14 -9.15
CA VAL A 107 -3.34 -11.88 -8.23
C VAL A 107 -3.52 -13.37 -8.44
N HIS A 108 -2.41 -14.08 -8.64
CA HIS A 108 -2.41 -15.53 -8.76
C HIS A 108 -2.12 -16.22 -7.44
N TRP A 109 -1.24 -15.61 -6.61
CA TRP A 109 -0.85 -16.16 -5.31
C TRP A 109 -0.75 -15.06 -4.27
N ILE A 110 -1.11 -15.41 -3.04
CA ILE A 110 -0.88 -14.56 -1.87
C ILE A 110 0.41 -15.06 -1.22
N GLY A 111 1.37 -14.16 -1.07
CA GLY A 111 2.59 -14.36 -0.30
C GLY A 111 2.58 -13.55 0.99
N ALA A 112 3.68 -13.63 1.72
CA ALA A 112 3.92 -12.80 2.90
C ALA A 112 5.43 -12.51 2.99
N SER A 113 5.78 -11.31 3.48
CA SER A 113 7.15 -10.88 3.72
C SER A 113 7.34 -10.36 5.13
#